data_AF-A0AAV3EM98-F1
#
_entry.id   AF-A0AAV3EM98-F1
#
_cell.length_a   1.000
_cell.length_b   1.000
_cell.length_c   1.000
_cell.angle_alpha   90.00
_cell.angle_beta   90.00
_cell.angle_gamma   90.00
#
_symmetry.space_group_name_H-M   'P 1'
#
loop_
_entity.id
_entity.type
_entity.pdbx_description
1 polymer ?
#
loop_
_entity_poly.entity_id
_entity_poly.type
_entity_poly.pdbx_seq_one_letter_code
_entity_poly.pdbx_strand_id
1 'polypeptide(L)'
;MEDFAKVVKEYTAWKASINECLINSYDDIVSLVRGSFGQDTFIETVVDNNSTWKVIKKGIIVNADPSGQGYLIWFFHNDNFYLIEKPGKGNNLNITPIFYNNVGIILQSARQLRANSENEVDFLLMLAEWSEVVIPHLKEKMANAPASKVTDRINQLTQAFPSV
;
A
#
# COMPACT_ATOMS: atom_id res chain seq x y z
N MET A 1 -14.95 -1.82 -37.21
CA MET A 1 -14.49 -0.51 -36.68
C MET A 1 -15.34 -0.07 -35.49
N GLU A 2 -16.67 -0.19 -35.54
CA GLU A 2 -17.56 0.13 -34.41
C GLU A 2 -17.29 -0.71 -33.16
N ASP A 3 -17.10 -2.02 -33.32
CA ASP A 3 -16.77 -2.91 -32.20
C ASP A 3 -15.45 -2.54 -31.51
N PHE A 4 -14.43 -2.17 -32.30
CA PHE A 4 -13.15 -1.72 -31.77
C PHE A 4 -13.31 -0.41 -30.98
N ALA A 5 -14.03 0.57 -31.53
CA ALA A 5 -14.28 1.84 -30.84
C ALA A 5 -15.05 1.65 -29.53
N LYS A 6 -16.01 0.72 -29.52
CA LYS A 6 -16.75 0.33 -28.30
C LYS A 6 -15.83 -0.26 -27.25
N VAL A 7 -14.99 -1.24 -27.61
CA VAL A 7 -14.03 -1.87 -26.69
C VAL A 7 -13.05 -0.84 -26.12
N VAL A 8 -12.54 0.07 -26.94
CA VAL A 8 -11.65 1.15 -26.47
C VAL A 8 -12.34 2.06 -25.45
N LYS A 9 -13.61 2.40 -25.68
CA LYS A 9 -14.40 3.23 -24.75
C LYS A 9 -14.65 2.51 -23.42
N GLU A 10 -15.04 1.24 -23.47
CA GLU A 10 -15.25 0.41 -22.28
C GLU A 10 -13.97 0.26 -21.46
N TYR A 11 -12.84 -0.04 -22.12
CA TYR A 11 -11.54 -0.13 -21.47
C TYR A 11 -11.12 1.19 -20.81
N THR A 12 -11.34 2.33 -21.50
CA THR A 12 -11.02 3.65 -20.96
C THR A 12 -11.86 3.98 -19.72
N ALA A 13 -13.16 3.65 -19.75
CA ALA A 13 -14.06 3.85 -18.62
C ALA A 13 -13.68 2.98 -17.42
N TRP A 14 -13.35 1.72 -17.66
CA TRP A 14 -12.87 0.80 -16.63
C TRP A 14 -11.53 1.27 -16.01
N LYS A 15 -10.58 1.73 -16.83
CA LYS A 15 -9.32 2.30 -16.34
C LYS A 15 -9.55 3.55 -15.48
N ALA A 16 -10.51 4.41 -15.87
CA ALA A 16 -10.85 5.59 -15.09
C ALA A 16 -11.44 5.24 -13.72
N SER A 17 -12.28 4.21 -13.62
CA SER A 17 -12.86 3.81 -12.34
C SER A 17 -11.84 3.24 -11.35
N ILE A 18 -10.82 2.53 -11.83
CA ILE A 18 -9.68 2.08 -11.01
C ILE A 18 -8.92 3.27 -10.45
N ASN A 19 -8.60 4.24 -11.32
CA ASN A 19 -7.88 5.44 -10.91
C ASN A 19 -8.68 6.24 -9.87
N GLU A 20 -9.99 6.41 -10.08
CA GLU A 20 -10.88 7.07 -9.14
C GLU A 20 -10.95 6.36 -7.78
N CYS A 21 -11.01 5.03 -7.78
CA CYS A 21 -10.93 4.23 -6.55
C CYS A 21 -9.63 4.52 -5.79
N LEU A 22 -8.49 4.53 -6.48
CA LEU A 22 -7.20 4.85 -5.86
C LEU A 22 -7.14 6.30 -5.37
N ILE A 23 -7.61 7.29 -6.14
CA ILE A 23 -7.67 8.70 -5.71
C ILE A 23 -8.38 8.82 -4.37
N ASN A 24 -9.57 8.22 -4.29
CA ASN A 24 -10.46 8.38 -3.15
C ASN A 24 -9.99 7.60 -1.92
N SER A 25 -9.23 6.52 -2.10
CA SER A 25 -8.84 5.62 -1.02
C SER A 25 -7.34 5.63 -0.69
N TYR A 26 -6.50 6.36 -1.42
CA TYR A 26 -5.04 6.33 -1.25
C TYR A 26 -4.60 6.61 0.19
N ASP A 27 -5.09 7.70 0.77
CA ASP A 27 -4.68 8.14 2.11
C ASP A 27 -5.23 7.22 3.21
N ASP A 28 -6.39 6.60 2.98
CA ASP A 28 -6.96 5.58 3.85
C ASP A 28 -6.13 4.29 3.81
N ILE A 29 -5.67 3.88 2.62
CA ILE A 29 -4.78 2.73 2.45
C ILE A 29 -3.43 2.98 3.14
N VAL A 30 -2.86 4.18 3.00
CA VAL A 30 -1.65 4.58 3.74
C VAL A 30 -1.89 4.45 5.24
N SER A 31 -2.98 5.03 5.75
CA SER A 31 -3.32 5.00 7.18
C SER A 31 -3.51 3.56 7.68
N LEU A 32 -4.16 2.73 6.87
CA LEU A 32 -4.38 1.31 7.13
C LEU A 32 -3.05 0.56 7.28
N VAL A 33 -2.14 0.65 6.30
CA VAL A 33 -0.87 -0.08 6.32
C VAL A 33 -0.03 0.34 7.53
N ARG A 34 0.04 1.64 7.80
CA ARG A 34 0.82 2.18 8.93
C ARG A 34 0.24 1.82 10.30
N GLY A 35 -1.10 1.79 10.42
CA GLY A 35 -1.78 1.46 11.69
C GLY A 35 -1.80 -0.04 12.03
N SER A 36 -1.64 -0.91 11.03
CA SER A 36 -1.92 -2.33 11.18
C SER A 36 -0.81 -3.15 11.82
N PHE A 37 0.48 -2.77 11.73
CA PHE A 37 1.56 -3.57 12.35
C PHE A 37 2.60 -2.79 13.14
N GLY A 38 2.50 -1.45 13.25
CA GLY A 38 3.56 -0.62 13.85
C GLY A 38 4.87 -0.61 13.04
N GLN A 39 4.89 -1.36 11.95
CA GLN A 39 5.84 -1.32 10.85
C GLN A 39 4.99 -0.89 9.65
N ASP A 40 5.46 0.09 8.89
CA ASP A 40 4.73 0.68 7.76
C ASP A 40 4.63 -0.30 6.55
N THR A 41 4.32 -1.58 6.79
CA THR A 41 4.43 -2.68 5.83
C THR A 41 3.44 -3.83 6.08
N PHE A 42 2.99 -4.47 5.00
CA PHE A 42 2.42 -5.83 4.99
C PHE A 42 3.36 -6.72 4.17
N ILE A 43 4.13 -7.63 4.77
CA ILE A 43 5.07 -8.48 4.01
C ILE A 43 4.90 -9.94 4.41
N GLU A 44 4.63 -10.80 3.42
CA GLU A 44 4.72 -12.25 3.56
C GLU A 44 6.09 -12.70 3.03
N THR A 45 6.83 -13.46 3.84
CA THR A 45 8.11 -14.06 3.45
C THR A 45 8.04 -15.58 3.53
N VAL A 46 8.79 -16.26 2.67
CA VAL A 46 8.97 -17.72 2.71
C VAL A 46 10.46 -18.05 2.80
N VAL A 47 10.81 -19.17 3.42
CA VAL A 47 12.18 -19.69 3.39
C VAL A 47 12.38 -20.32 2.01
N ASP A 48 13.43 -19.91 1.31
CA ASP A 48 13.80 -20.52 0.04
C ASP A 48 14.28 -21.96 0.28
N ASN A 49 13.71 -22.92 -0.44
CA ASN A 49 14.00 -24.35 -0.24
C ASN A 49 15.48 -24.70 -0.49
N ASN A 50 16.21 -23.84 -1.20
CA ASN A 50 17.62 -24.04 -1.52
C ASN A 50 18.57 -23.12 -0.73
N SER A 51 18.07 -22.35 0.23
CA SER A 51 18.91 -21.46 1.02
C SER A 51 18.36 -21.12 2.41
N THR A 52 19.19 -20.58 3.30
CA THR A 52 18.71 -20.04 4.59
C THR A 52 18.11 -18.64 4.44
N TRP A 53 17.99 -18.12 3.22
CA TRP A 53 17.46 -16.80 2.94
C TRP A 53 15.93 -16.84 2.94
N LYS A 54 15.32 -15.78 3.48
CA LYS A 54 13.89 -15.54 3.36
C LYS A 54 13.67 -14.62 2.17
N VAL A 55 12.77 -15.00 1.29
CA VAL A 55 12.37 -14.20 0.12
C VAL A 55 10.97 -13.63 0.33
N ILE A 56 10.72 -12.43 -0.19
CA ILE A 56 9.38 -11.86 -0.18
C ILE A 56 8.55 -12.60 -1.21
N LYS A 57 7.35 -13.02 -0.80
CA LYS A 57 6.37 -13.64 -1.70
C LYS A 57 5.32 -12.64 -2.17
N LYS A 58 4.85 -11.78 -1.26
CA LYS A 58 3.90 -10.69 -1.52
C LYS A 58 4.04 -9.62 -0.44
N GLY A 59 3.72 -8.38 -0.77
CA GLY A 59 3.68 -7.34 0.25
C GLY A 59 3.41 -5.93 -0.24
N ILE A 60 3.07 -5.07 0.72
CA ILE A 60 2.88 -3.62 0.58
C ILE A 60 3.84 -2.93 1.54
N ILE A 61 4.49 -1.87 1.09
CA ILE A 61 5.34 -1.01 1.92
C ILE A 61 4.87 0.42 1.75
N VAL A 62 4.78 1.14 2.85
CA VAL A 62 4.55 2.57 2.85
C VAL A 62 5.82 3.28 3.32
N ASN A 63 6.35 4.16 2.47
CA ASN A 63 7.52 4.98 2.79
C ASN A 63 7.18 6.46 2.77
N ALA A 64 7.94 7.27 3.50
CA ALA A 64 7.85 8.71 3.34
C ALA A 64 8.34 9.11 1.93
N ASP A 65 7.64 10.05 1.31
CA ASP A 65 8.11 10.68 0.08
C ASP A 65 9.36 11.52 0.41
N PRO A 66 10.51 11.30 -0.27
CA PRO A 66 11.74 12.06 -0.01
C PRO A 66 11.60 13.57 -0.28
N SER A 67 10.61 13.98 -1.08
CA SER A 67 10.29 15.39 -1.30
C SER A 67 9.47 16.02 -0.16
N GLY A 68 9.08 15.23 0.85
CA GLY A 68 8.25 15.67 1.98
C GLY A 68 6.76 15.77 1.65
N GLN A 69 6.34 15.32 0.47
CA GLN A 69 4.97 15.51 -0.04
C GLN A 69 3.95 14.43 0.37
N GLY A 70 4.27 13.61 1.38
CA GLY A 70 3.38 12.59 1.92
C GLY A 70 4.03 11.21 1.97
N TYR A 71 3.27 10.19 1.56
CA TYR A 71 3.70 8.80 1.60
C TYR A 71 3.57 8.13 0.23
N LEU A 72 4.46 7.18 -0.01
CA LEU A 72 4.55 6.37 -1.21
C LEU A 72 4.12 4.95 -0.87
N ILE A 73 3.21 4.39 -1.68
CA ILE A 73 2.81 2.99 -1.58
C ILE A 73 3.61 2.18 -2.60
N TRP A 74 4.31 1.17 -2.11
CA TRP A 74 4.99 0.18 -2.92
C TRP A 74 4.30 -1.16 -2.75
N PHE A 75 4.18 -1.92 -3.82
CA PHE A 75 3.77 -3.30 -3.72
C PHE A 75 4.77 -4.23 -4.38
N PHE A 76 4.85 -5.44 -3.84
CA PHE A 76 5.74 -6.48 -4.31
C PHE A 76 4.96 -7.48 -5.17
N HIS A 77 5.43 -7.65 -6.41
CA HIS A 77 4.86 -8.61 -7.35
C HIS A 77 5.94 -9.10 -8.32
N ASN A 78 5.93 -10.39 -8.69
CA ASN A 78 6.90 -11.00 -9.61
C ASN A 78 8.36 -10.58 -9.32
N ASP A 79 8.81 -10.75 -8.08
CA ASP A 79 10.18 -10.45 -7.62
C ASP A 79 10.62 -8.99 -7.69
N ASN A 80 9.69 -8.06 -7.90
CA ASN A 80 10.00 -6.64 -8.00
C ASN A 80 9.04 -5.80 -7.15
N PHE A 81 9.55 -4.66 -6.71
CA PHE A 81 8.71 -3.61 -6.16
C PHE A 81 8.25 -2.64 -7.25
N TYR A 82 6.97 -2.32 -7.20
CA TYR A 82 6.31 -1.35 -8.07
C TYR A 82 5.71 -0.24 -7.22
N LEU A 83 5.84 0.99 -7.71
CA LEU A 83 5.26 2.17 -7.08
C LEU A 83 3.80 2.32 -7.51
N ILE A 84 2.92 2.57 -6.55
CA ILE A 84 1.58 3.11 -6.78
C ILE A 84 1.67 4.61 -6.57
N GLU A 85 1.68 5.34 -7.68
CA GLU A 85 1.75 6.79 -7.65
C GLU A 85 0.43 7.35 -7.11
N LYS A 86 0.52 8.37 -6.24
CA LYS A 86 -0.66 9.16 -5.91
C LYS A 86 -1.14 9.84 -7.20
N PRO A 87 -2.38 9.62 -7.66
CA PRO A 87 -2.81 10.16 -8.94
C PRO A 87 -2.71 11.69 -8.97
N GLY A 88 -2.28 12.22 -10.11
CA GLY A 88 -2.06 13.67 -10.29
C GLY A 88 -0.72 14.21 -9.78
N LYS A 89 0.11 13.42 -9.08
CA LYS A 89 1.44 13.88 -8.63
C LYS A 89 2.59 13.61 -9.60
N GLY A 90 2.43 12.71 -10.58
CA GLY A 90 3.41 12.50 -11.66
C GLY A 90 4.83 12.25 -11.13
N ASN A 91 4.93 11.39 -10.11
CA ASN A 91 6.15 11.19 -9.37
C ASN A 91 7.07 10.20 -10.11
N ASN A 92 7.82 10.68 -11.12
CA ASN A 92 8.95 9.95 -11.69
C ASN A 92 10.08 9.85 -10.67
N LEU A 93 9.92 8.96 -9.68
CA LEU A 93 10.89 8.76 -8.62
C LEU A 93 11.76 7.55 -8.96
N ASN A 94 13.04 7.80 -9.24
CA ASN A 94 14.06 6.75 -9.31
C ASN A 94 14.52 6.37 -7.89
N ILE A 95 13.60 5.80 -7.12
CA ILE A 95 13.84 5.39 -5.74
C ILE A 95 13.38 3.95 -5.56
N THR A 96 13.95 3.27 -4.57
CA THR A 96 13.61 1.89 -4.21
C THR A 96 12.93 1.93 -2.84
N PRO A 97 11.92 1.09 -2.56
CA PRO A 97 11.34 1.05 -1.24
C PRO A 97 12.38 0.62 -0.21
N ILE A 98 12.31 1.24 0.96
CA ILE A 98 13.12 0.85 2.11
C ILE A 98 12.17 0.16 3.09
N PHE A 99 12.50 -1.06 3.47
CA PHE A 99 11.82 -1.71 4.58
C PHE A 99 12.84 -2.42 5.45
N TYR A 100 12.67 -2.28 6.75
CA TYR A 100 13.50 -2.95 7.75
C TYR A 100 12.65 -4.07 8.32
N ASN A 101 12.82 -5.29 7.81
CA ASN A 101 12.39 -6.47 8.55
C ASN A 101 13.62 -7.08 9.23
N ASN A 102 13.43 -7.75 10.36
CA ASN A 102 14.51 -8.45 11.08
C ASN A 102 14.97 -9.73 10.35
N VAL A 103 14.90 -9.75 9.02
CA VAL A 103 14.90 -10.94 8.18
C VAL A 103 15.95 -10.80 7.08
N GLY A 104 17.22 -10.96 7.45
CA GLY A 104 18.33 -11.21 6.52
C GLY A 104 18.58 -10.13 5.45
N ILE A 105 19.41 -10.47 4.46
CA ILE A 105 19.65 -9.62 3.28
C ILE A 105 18.56 -9.92 2.25
N ILE A 106 17.83 -8.90 1.81
CA ILE A 106 16.83 -9.00 0.74
C ILE A 106 17.38 -8.26 -0.48
N LEU A 107 17.67 -9.02 -1.55
CA LEU A 107 18.17 -8.51 -2.82
C LEU A 107 17.03 -8.52 -3.84
N GLN A 108 16.23 -7.46 -3.92
CA GLN A 108 15.13 -7.38 -4.89
C GLN A 108 15.10 -5.99 -5.54
N SER A 109 15.10 -5.99 -6.88
CA SER A 109 15.18 -4.78 -7.69
C SER A 109 13.85 -4.03 -7.73
N ALA A 110 13.90 -2.70 -7.73
CA ALA A 110 12.79 -1.89 -8.22
C ALA A 110 12.90 -1.79 -9.75
N ARG A 111 11.90 -2.29 -10.47
CA ARG A 111 11.80 -2.13 -11.93
C ARG A 111 10.51 -1.40 -12.27
N GLN A 112 10.61 -0.17 -12.79
CA GLN A 112 9.48 0.56 -13.38
C GLN A 112 9.15 0.09 -14.81
N LEU A 113 9.24 -1.21 -15.13
CA LEU A 113 9.10 -1.68 -16.51
C LEU A 113 7.66 -1.97 -16.95
N ARG A 114 6.63 -1.63 -16.15
CA ARG A 114 5.22 -1.89 -16.47
C ARG A 114 4.42 -0.59 -16.54
N ALA A 115 3.37 -0.58 -17.36
CA ALA A 115 2.46 0.55 -17.44
C ALA A 115 1.78 0.78 -16.09
N ASN A 116 1.68 2.03 -15.63
CA ASN A 116 1.13 2.38 -14.31
C ASN A 116 -0.25 1.75 -14.06
N SER A 117 -1.11 1.67 -15.07
CA SER A 117 -2.44 1.05 -14.90
C SER A 117 -2.42 -0.45 -14.64
N GLU A 118 -1.40 -1.19 -15.07
CA GLU A 118 -1.27 -2.60 -14.70
C GLU A 118 -0.87 -2.75 -13.23
N ASN A 119 0.05 -1.88 -12.79
CA ASN A 119 0.46 -1.82 -11.38
C ASN A 119 -0.72 -1.50 -10.46
N GLU A 120 -1.56 -0.53 -10.84
CA GLU A 120 -2.78 -0.16 -10.12
C GLU A 120 -3.75 -1.33 -9.95
N VAL A 121 -3.99 -2.10 -11.03
CA VAL A 121 -4.86 -3.28 -11.02
C VAL A 121 -4.30 -4.38 -10.13
N ASP A 122 -3.04 -4.76 -10.34
CA ASP A 122 -2.39 -5.83 -9.58
C ASP A 122 -2.34 -5.48 -8.09
N PHE A 123 -2.14 -4.20 -7.76
CA PHE A 123 -2.19 -3.71 -6.40
C PHE A 123 -3.58 -3.82 -5.77
N LEU A 124 -4.63 -3.41 -6.46
CA LEU A 124 -6.01 -3.53 -5.95
C LEU A 124 -6.41 -5.00 -5.74
N LEU A 125 -6.01 -5.89 -6.66
CA LEU A 125 -6.21 -7.33 -6.50
C LEU A 125 -5.46 -7.84 -5.26
N MET A 126 -4.21 -7.46 -5.09
CA MET A 126 -3.41 -7.86 -3.93
C MET A 126 -3.99 -7.32 -2.62
N LEU A 127 -4.50 -6.07 -2.59
CA LEU A 127 -5.22 -5.53 -1.42
C LEU A 127 -6.47 -6.34 -1.09
N ALA A 128 -7.24 -6.75 -2.11
CA ALA A 128 -8.41 -7.60 -1.92
C ALA A 128 -8.01 -8.97 -1.34
N GLU A 129 -6.92 -9.57 -1.81
CA GLU A 129 -6.38 -10.81 -1.24
C GLU A 129 -5.92 -10.63 0.22
N TRP A 130 -5.26 -9.51 0.53
CA TRP A 130 -4.84 -9.21 1.90
C TRP A 130 -6.03 -8.91 2.83
N SER A 131 -7.20 -8.56 2.29
CA SER A 131 -8.37 -8.20 3.11
C SER A 131 -8.78 -9.31 4.09
N GLU A 132 -8.64 -10.57 3.70
CA GLU A 132 -8.93 -11.73 4.56
C GLU A 132 -8.03 -11.82 5.79
N VAL A 133 -6.81 -11.26 5.71
CA VAL A 133 -5.84 -11.24 6.81
C VAL A 133 -5.91 -9.92 7.57
N VAL A 134 -6.03 -8.81 6.85
CA VAL A 134 -6.00 -7.45 7.40
C VAL A 134 -7.27 -7.16 8.21
N ILE A 135 -8.46 -7.51 7.69
CA ILE A 135 -9.73 -7.21 8.36
C ILE A 135 -9.81 -7.87 9.75
N PRO A 136 -9.51 -9.17 9.93
CA PRO A 136 -9.49 -9.78 11.26
C PRO A 136 -8.49 -9.11 12.21
N HIS A 137 -7.28 -8.78 11.74
CA HIS A 137 -6.26 -8.15 12.57
C HIS A 137 -6.67 -6.74 13.04
N LEU A 138 -7.30 -5.95 12.16
CA LEU A 138 -7.88 -4.66 12.53
C LEU A 138 -8.98 -4.82 13.57
N LYS A 139 -9.90 -5.77 13.38
CA LYS A 139 -10.98 -6.05 14.34
C LYS A 139 -10.43 -6.45 15.69
N GLU A 140 -9.41 -7.30 15.73
CA GLU A 140 -8.70 -7.69 16.95
C GLU A 140 -8.06 -6.48 17.64
N LYS A 141 -7.35 -5.62 16.89
CA LYS A 141 -6.76 -4.39 17.43
C LYS A 141 -7.81 -3.43 17.99
N MET A 142 -8.94 -3.28 17.32
CA MET A 142 -10.05 -2.45 17.80
C MET A 142 -10.64 -3.02 19.10
N ALA A 143 -10.84 -4.35 19.17
CA ALA A 143 -11.35 -5.02 20.36
C ALA A 143 -10.38 -4.94 21.55
N ASN A 144 -9.07 -4.96 21.28
CA ASN A 144 -8.01 -4.94 22.29
C ASN A 144 -7.45 -3.54 22.58
N ALA A 145 -7.99 -2.49 21.97
CA ALA A 145 -7.60 -1.12 22.26
C ALA A 145 -8.01 -0.78 23.70
N PRO A 146 -7.06 -0.46 24.61
CA PRO A 146 -7.42 -0.12 25.98
C PRO A 146 -8.30 1.13 25.96
N ALA A 147 -9.48 1.07 26.59
CA ALA A 147 -10.40 2.20 26.66
C ALA A 147 -9.70 3.47 27.17
N SER A 148 -8.76 3.32 28.12
CA SER A 148 -7.92 4.41 28.62
C SER A 148 -7.08 5.09 27.54
N LYS A 149 -6.46 4.35 26.60
CA LYS A 149 -5.67 4.94 25.51
C LYS A 149 -6.52 5.70 24.50
N VAL A 150 -7.75 5.23 24.26
CA VAL A 150 -8.70 5.93 23.37
C VAL A 150 -9.16 7.23 24.01
N THR A 151 -9.55 7.19 25.29
CA THR A 151 -9.97 8.36 26.06
C THR A 151 -8.85 9.38 26.25
N ASP A 152 -7.64 8.94 26.56
CA ASP A 152 -6.47 9.83 26.69
C ASP A 152 -6.13 10.52 25.37
N ARG A 153 -6.26 9.81 24.24
CA ARG A 153 -6.01 10.39 22.93
C ARG A 153 -7.09 11.37 22.50
N ILE A 154 -8.36 11.08 22.79
CA ILE A 154 -9.47 12.02 22.59
C ILE A 154 -9.24 13.28 23.43
N ASN A 155 -8.92 13.13 24.72
CA ASN A 155 -8.66 14.25 25.61
C ASN A 155 -7.47 15.11 25.14
N GLN A 156 -6.38 14.49 24.67
CA GLN A 156 -5.25 15.22 24.08
C GLN A 156 -5.64 16.01 22.83
N LEU A 157 -6.47 15.45 21.95
CA LEU A 157 -6.92 16.13 20.74
C LEU A 157 -7.90 17.26 21.06
N THR A 158 -8.80 17.08 22.02
CA THR A 158 -9.72 18.13 22.49
C THR A 158 -8.98 19.28 23.18
N GLN A 159 -7.86 19.01 23.87
CA GLN A 159 -7.01 20.05 24.44
C GLN A 159 -6.16 20.77 23.38
N ALA A 160 -5.72 20.07 22.34
CA ALA A 160 -4.96 20.65 21.23
C ALA A 160 -5.85 21.51 20.30
N PHE A 161 -7.15 21.24 20.26
CA PHE A 161 -8.15 22.01 19.53
C PHE A 161 -9.36 22.30 20.42
N PRO A 162 -9.23 23.19 21.42
CA PRO A 162 -10.39 23.64 22.17
C PRO A 162 -11.32 24.34 21.18
N SER A 163 -12.57 23.86 21.09
CA SER A 163 -13.61 24.42 20.23
C SER A 163 -13.65 25.95 20.35
N VAL A 164 -13.50 26.62 19.20
CA VAL A 164 -13.72 28.06 19.01
C VAL A 164 -15.16 28.42 19.34
#